data_AF-A0A3D2YHN2-F1
#
_entry.id   AF-A0A3D2YHN2-F1
#
_cell.length_a   1.000
_cell.length_b   1.000
_cell.length_c   1.000
_cell.angle_alpha   90.00
_cell.angle_beta   90.00
_cell.angle_gamma   90.00
#
_symmetry.space_group_name_H-M   'P 1'
#
loop_
_entity.id
_entity.type
_entity.pdbx_description
1 polymer ?
#
loop_
_entity_poly.entity_id
_entity_poly.type
_entity_poly.pdbx_seq_one_letter_code
_entity_poly.pdbx_strand_id
1 'polypeptide(L)' 'EALKDKRVPGVDRTPAENLAYQVGWTTLLLKWEADKKRGMDVKTPSEQFKWNQLGGLYQWFTDTYAHLSLAEL' A
#
# COMPACT_ATOMS: atom_id res chain seq x y z
N GLU A 1 -10.17 -1.69 17.06
CA GLU A 1 -10.09 -0.24 16.77
C GLU A 1 -9.28 0.60 17.74
N ALA A 2 -9.41 0.45 19.06
CA ALA A 2 -8.72 1.34 20.01
C ALA A 2 -7.19 1.50 19.82
N LEU A 3 -6.51 0.51 19.22
CA LEU A 3 -5.05 0.52 19.00
C LEU A 3 -4.66 0.68 17.53
N LYS A 4 -5.62 0.89 16.64
CA LYS A 4 -5.44 0.92 15.17
C LYS A 4 -4.28 1.82 14.74
N ASP A 5 -4.26 3.04 15.28
CA ASP A 5 -3.29 4.08 14.93
C ASP A 5 -2.23 4.29 16.03
N LYS A 6 -2.13 3.35 16.98
CA LYS A 6 -1.16 3.45 18.07
C LYS A 6 0.24 3.12 17.55
N ARG A 7 1.13 4.10 17.63
CA ARG A 7 2.56 3.94 17.36
C ARG A 7 3.28 3.41 18.61
N VAL A 8 4.20 2.47 18.41
CA VAL A 8 5.01 1.87 19.48
C VAL A 8 6.49 2.23 19.23
N PRO A 9 7.24 2.70 20.25
CA PRO A 9 8.66 2.99 20.09
C PRO A 9 9.43 1.79 19.53
N GLY A 10 10.28 2.03 18.52
CA GLY A 10 11.03 0.96 17.84
C GLY A 10 10.23 0.19 16.77
N VAL A 11 8.97 0.56 16.51
CA VAL A 11 8.16 -0.01 15.43
C VAL A 11 7.78 1.09 14.43
N ASP A 12 8.13 0.88 13.17
CA ASP A 12 8.00 1.88 12.11
C ASP A 12 6.55 2.16 11.69
N ARG A 13 5.62 1.21 11.91
CA ARG A 13 4.23 1.29 11.43
C ARG A 13 3.22 1.02 12.54
N THR A 14 2.10 1.73 12.51
CA THR A 14 0.91 1.36 13.29
C THR A 14 0.27 0.07 12.74
N PRO A 15 -0.65 -0.58 13.46
CA PRO A 15 -1.42 -1.70 12.91
C PRO A 15 -2.09 -1.39 11.56
N ALA A 16 -2.75 -0.24 11.42
CA ALA A 16 -3.39 0.14 10.16
C ALA A 16 -2.38 0.40 9.03
N GLU A 17 -1.26 1.09 9.32
CA GLU A 17 -0.20 1.33 8.33
C GLU A 17 0.45 0.01 7.88
N ASN A 18 0.57 -0.96 8.78
CA ASN A 18 1.11 -2.29 8.45
C ASN A 18 0.18 -3.04 7.50
N LEU A 19 -1.13 -3.06 7.75
CA LEU A 19 -2.11 -3.67 6.84
C LEU A 19 -2.20 -2.90 5.51
N ALA A 20 -2.25 -1.56 5.56
CA ALA A 20 -2.26 -0.69 4.37
C ALA A 20 -1.07 -0.99 3.43
N TYR A 21 0.10 -1.29 3.98
CA TYR A 21 1.26 -1.71 3.21
C TYR A 21 1.02 -3.02 2.45
N GLN A 22 0.39 -4.02 3.08
CA GLN A 22 0.07 -5.30 2.42
C GLN A 22 -1.01 -5.12 1.36
N VAL A 23 -2.07 -4.38 1.69
CA VAL A 23 -3.17 -4.03 0.77
C VAL A 23 -2.64 -3.30 -0.46
N GLY A 24 -1.76 -2.31 -0.26
CA GLY A 24 -1.13 -1.57 -1.34
C GLY A 24 -0.36 -2.46 -2.32
N TRP A 25 0.51 -3.33 -1.82
CA TRP A 25 1.30 -4.22 -2.68
C TRP A 25 0.47 -5.27 -3.41
N THR A 26 -0.46 -5.92 -2.72
CA THR A 26 -1.34 -6.92 -3.33
C THR A 26 -2.26 -6.30 -4.37
N THR A 27 -2.76 -5.09 -4.14
CA THR A 27 -3.54 -4.33 -5.11
C THR A 27 -2.73 -4.01 -6.37
N LEU A 28 -1.47 -3.57 -6.22
CA LEU A 28 -0.59 -3.33 -7.36
C LEU A 28 -0.32 -4.62 -8.16
N LEU A 29 -0.02 -5.73 -7.48
CA LEU A 29 0.23 -7.01 -8.14
C LEU A 29 -0.98 -7.47 -8.97
N LEU A 30 -2.18 -7.39 -8.39
CA LEU A 30 -3.43 -7.72 -9.08
C LEU A 30 -3.69 -6.79 -10.26
N LYS A 31 -3.43 -5.49 -10.09
CA LYS A 31 -3.56 -4.49 -11.16
C LYS A 31 -2.62 -4.80 -12.32
N TRP A 32 -1.35 -5.07 -12.05
CA TRP A 32 -0.37 -5.40 -13.09
C TRP A 32 -0.80 -6.61 -13.92
N GLU A 33 -1.27 -7.68 -13.25
CA GLU A 33 -1.73 -8.89 -13.93
C GLU A 33 -2.99 -8.63 -14.77
N ALA A 34 -3.96 -7.88 -14.22
CA ALA A 34 -5.19 -7.53 -14.94
C ALA A 34 -4.90 -6.63 -16.16
N ASP A 35 -4.03 -5.64 -16.00
CA ASP A 35 -3.66 -4.71 -17.07
C ASP A 35 -2.89 -5.44 -18.17
N LYS A 36 -1.96 -6.33 -17.80
CA LYS A 36 -1.24 -7.19 -18.73
C LYS A 36 -2.18 -8.11 -19.52
N LYS A 37 -3.16 -8.74 -18.86
CA LYS A 37 -4.19 -9.58 -19.51
C LYS A 37 -5.04 -8.80 -20.52
N ARG A 38 -5.21 -7.50 -20.30
CA ARG A 38 -5.91 -6.59 -21.23
C ARG A 38 -5.03 -6.10 -22.38
N GLY A 39 -3.78 -6.53 -22.45
CA GLY A 39 -2.81 -6.09 -23.47
C GLY A 39 -2.31 -4.67 -23.26
N MET A 40 -2.46 -4.11 -22.05
CA MET A 40 -1.95 -2.78 -21.73
C MET A 40 -0.48 -2.86 -21.33
N ASP A 41 0.27 -1.79 -21.59
CA ASP A 41 1.63 -1.65 -21.07
C ASP A 41 1.58 -1.40 -19.56
N VAL A 42 2.41 -2.12 -18.80
CA VAL A 42 2.38 -2.12 -17.34
C VAL A 42 3.63 -1.49 -16.78
N LYS A 43 3.47 -0.36 -16.06
CA LYS A 43 4.56 0.26 -15.31
C LYS A 43 4.63 -0.24 -13.88
N THR A 44 5.85 -0.55 -13.44
CA THR A 44 6.13 -1.03 -12.08
C THR A 44 7.05 -0.05 -11.33
N PRO A 45 6.85 0.12 -10.00
CA PRO A 45 5.75 -0.40 -9.20
C PRO A 45 4.41 0.32 -9.44
N SER A 46 4.40 1.57 -9.88
CA SER A 46 3.18 2.26 -10.30
C SER A 46 3.46 3.29 -11.40
N GLU A 47 2.42 3.96 -11.89
CA GLU A 47 2.55 5.07 -12.84
C GLU A 47 3.24 6.29 -12.22
N GLN A 48 3.05 6.51 -10.92
CA GLN A 48 3.53 7.70 -10.20
C GLN A 48 4.90 7.49 -9.52
N PHE A 49 5.29 6.24 -9.24
CA PHE A 49 6.50 5.93 -8.48
C PHE A 49 7.36 4.90 -9.20
N LYS A 50 8.67 5.15 -9.23
CA LYS A 50 9.70 4.19 -9.68
C LYS A 50 10.20 3.32 -8.52
N TRP A 51 10.91 2.23 -8.84
CA TRP A 51 11.52 1.33 -7.85
C TRP A 51 12.52 2.00 -6.90
N ASN A 52 13.11 3.13 -7.27
CA ASN A 52 13.97 3.91 -6.38
C ASN A 52 13.20 4.96 -5.55
N GLN A 53 11.87 4.98 -5.63
CA GLN A 53 10.98 5.93 -4.93
C GLN A 53 10.01 5.21 -3.98
N LEU A 54 10.39 4.02 -3.48
CA LEU A 54 9.50 3.19 -2.65
C LEU A 54 9.06 3.87 -1.35
N GLY A 55 9.87 4.77 -0.78
CA GLY A 55 9.44 5.56 0.39
C GLY A 55 8.18 6.39 0.10
N GLY A 56 8.13 7.04 -1.08
CA GLY A 56 6.94 7.78 -1.51
C GLY A 56 5.75 6.88 -1.82
N LEU A 57 6.01 5.70 -2.39
CA LEU A 57 4.97 4.69 -2.62
C LEU A 57 4.36 4.19 -1.31
N TYR A 58 5.17 3.97 -0.27
CA TYR A 58 4.69 3.50 1.04
C TYR A 58 3.87 4.56 1.76
N GLN A 59 4.29 5.83 1.64
CA GLN A 59 3.48 6.94 2.13
C GLN A 59 2.13 6.98 1.40
N TRP A 60 2.14 6.80 0.08
CA TRP A 60 0.91 6.74 -0.70
C TRP A 60 -0.01 5.58 -0.27
N PHE A 61 0.52 4.39 0.04
CA PHE A 61 -0.29 3.31 0.63
C PHE A 61 -0.93 3.72 1.95
N THR A 62 -0.16 4.38 2.82
CA THR A 62 -0.65 4.88 4.12
C THR A 62 -1.78 5.88 3.92
N ASP A 63 -1.59 6.88 3.06
CA ASP A 63 -2.58 7.90 2.77
C ASP A 63 -3.85 7.31 2.15
N THR A 64 -3.68 6.29 1.29
CA THR A 64 -4.78 5.66 0.53
C THR A 64 -5.61 4.70 1.38
N TYR A 65 -4.99 3.95 2.30
CA TYR A 65 -5.68 2.82 2.96
C TYR A 65 -5.71 2.94 4.49
N ALA A 66 -4.73 3.54 5.16
CA ALA A 66 -4.62 3.44 6.63
C ALA A 66 -5.77 4.16 7.37
N HIS A 67 -6.53 5.03 6.71
CA HIS A 67 -7.71 5.66 7.28
C HIS A 67 -8.90 4.69 7.44
N LEU A 68 -8.92 3.57 6.71
CA LEU A 68 -9.94 2.52 6.80
C LEU A 68 -9.87 1.77 8.14
N SER A 69 -10.97 1.16 8.57
CA SER A 69 -10.97 0.32 9.77
C SER A 69 -10.09 -0.93 9.61
N LEU A 70 -9.64 -1.53 10.72
CA LEU A 70 -8.86 -2.77 10.65
C LEU A 70 -9.65 -3.94 10.04
N ALA A 71 -10.98 -3.87 10.01
CA ALA A 71 -11.83 -4.90 9.40
C ALA A 71 -12.02 -4.70 7.89
N GLU A 72 -11.85 -3.47 7.40
CA GLU A 72 -11.92 -3.14 5.97
C GLU A 72 -10.59 -3.33 5.24
N LEU A 73 -9.47 -3.29 5.98
CA LEU A 73 -8.11 -3.56 5.52
C LEU A 73 -7.82 -5.06 5.42
#